data_AF-A0A9X3LBT5-F1
#
_entry.id   AF-A0A9X3LBT5-F1
#
_cell.length_a   1.000
_cell.length_b   1.000
_cell.length_c   1.000
_cell.angle_alpha   90.00
_cell.angle_beta   90.00
_cell.angle_gamma   90.00
#
_symmetry.space_group_name_H-M   'P 1'
#
loop_
_entity.id
_entity.type
_entity.pdbx_description
1 polymer ?
#
loop_
_entity_poly.entity_id
_entity_poly.type
_entity_poly.pdbx_seq_one_letter_code
_entity_poly.pdbx_strand_id
1 'polypeptide(L)'
;MVIYITIILAFVLLQLVKETYPRIHSIVYTIYIFLFLTYIFTVLIIPYVSQYISVIPANLLPVFKLLLFSVVLLFLSKIIEELFLDYEYTSLASLFTFTTKAILLIVWLNHMQQFYDKFLSILGLLS
;
A
#
# COMPACT_ATOMS: atom_id res chain seq x y z
N MET A 1 -15.55 -6.83 -18.16
CA MET A 1 -16.98 -6.44 -18.22
C MET A 1 -17.85 -7.27 -17.28
N VAL A 2 -17.78 -8.61 -17.35
CA VAL A 2 -18.54 -9.52 -16.45
C VAL A 2 -18.27 -9.25 -14.96
N ILE A 3 -17.01 -9.03 -14.57
CA ILE A 3 -16.62 -8.79 -13.17
C ILE A 3 -17.32 -7.55 -12.57
N TYR A 4 -17.43 -6.45 -13.33
CA TYR A 4 -18.12 -5.24 -12.86
C TYR A 4 -19.62 -5.46 -12.67
N ILE A 5 -20.24 -6.26 -13.55
CA ILE A 5 -21.66 -6.63 -13.43
C ILE A 5 -21.87 -7.47 -12.17
N THR A 6 -20.98 -8.43 -11.89
CA THR A 6 -21.04 -9.25 -10.67
C THR A 6 -20.91 -8.41 -9.40
N ILE A 7 -20.06 -7.38 -9.40
CA ILE A 7 -19.86 -6.47 -8.27
C ILE A 7 -21.11 -5.62 -8.02
N ILE A 8 -21.72 -5.08 -9.07
CA ILE A 8 -22.94 -4.28 -8.97
C ILE A 8 -24.09 -5.14 -8.42
N LEU A 9 -24.23 -6.37 -8.95
CA LEU A 9 -25.29 -7.30 -8.55
C LEU A 9 -25.14 -7.76 -7.10
N ALA A 10 -23.89 -7.95 -6.65
CA ALA A 10 -23.55 -8.21 -5.26
C ALA A 10 -23.87 -7.04 -4.32
N PHE A 11 -23.60 -5.80 -4.74
CA PHE A 11 -23.91 -4.61 -3.97
C PHE A 11 -25.43 -4.43 -3.80
N VAL A 12 -26.21 -4.70 -4.85
CA VAL A 12 -27.68 -4.67 -4.82
C VAL A 12 -28.24 -5.75 -3.90
N LEU A 13 -27.69 -6.97 -3.94
CA LEU A 13 -28.07 -8.06 -3.02
C LEU A 13 -27.77 -7.72 -1.55
N LEU A 14 -26.61 -7.12 -1.28
CA LEU A 14 -26.25 -6.65 0.07
C LEU A 14 -27.20 -5.57 0.58
N GLN A 15 -27.64 -4.67 -0.30
CA GLN A 15 -28.57 -3.60 0.05
C GLN A 15 -29.97 -4.15 0.37
N LEU A 16 -30.39 -5.23 -0.28
CA LEU A 16 -31.61 -6.00 0.06
C LEU A 16 -31.52 -6.70 1.42
N VAL A 17 -30.35 -7.23 1.78
CA VAL A 17 -30.10 -7.84 3.11
C VAL A 17 -30.17 -6.79 4.22
N LYS A 18 -29.76 -5.54 3.94
CA LYS A 18 -29.85 -4.42 4.90
C LYS A 18 -31.28 -4.13 5.34
N GLU A 19 -32.24 -4.18 4.40
CA GLU A 19 -33.65 -3.93 4.71
C GLU A 19 -34.32 -5.10 5.44
N THR A 20 -33.88 -6.33 5.21
CA THR A 20 -34.57 -7.53 5.74
C THR A 20 -34.07 -7.94 7.13
N TYR A 21 -32.77 -7.85 7.42
CA TYR A 21 -32.19 -8.25 8.71
C TYR A 21 -30.95 -7.40 9.10
N PRO A 22 -31.13 -6.28 9.82
CA PRO A 22 -30.04 -5.34 10.10
C PRO A 22 -28.90 -5.90 10.99
N ARG A 23 -29.19 -6.86 11.89
CA ARG A 23 -28.16 -7.49 12.75
C ARG A 23 -27.24 -8.45 11.99
N ILE A 24 -27.78 -9.21 11.04
CA ILE A 24 -27.00 -10.16 10.22
C ILE A 24 -26.28 -9.41 9.08
N HIS A 25 -26.88 -8.31 8.61
CA HIS A 25 -26.31 -7.48 7.56
C HIS A 25 -24.88 -7.02 7.88
N SER A 26 -24.59 -6.57 9.11
CA SER A 26 -23.23 -6.10 9.46
C SER A 26 -22.17 -7.20 9.32
N ILE A 27 -22.48 -8.43 9.75
CA ILE A 27 -21.56 -9.58 9.68
C ILE A 27 -21.38 -10.03 8.23
N VAL A 28 -22.49 -10.20 7.50
CA VAL A 28 -22.47 -10.63 6.09
C VAL A 28 -21.77 -9.60 5.22
N TYR A 29 -22.02 -8.30 5.46
CA TYR A 29 -21.36 -7.20 4.76
C TYR A 29 -19.86 -7.19 5.01
N THR A 30 -19.43 -7.39 6.27
CA THR A 30 -18.00 -7.46 6.61
C THR A 30 -17.32 -8.63 5.90
N ILE A 31 -17.92 -9.83 5.93
CA ILE A 31 -17.38 -11.01 5.24
C ILE A 31 -17.33 -10.77 3.73
N TYR A 32 -18.38 -10.17 3.17
CA TYR A 32 -18.46 -9.91 1.74
C TYR A 32 -17.43 -8.89 1.27
N ILE A 33 -17.26 -7.79 2.00
CA ILE A 33 -16.20 -6.81 1.75
C ILE A 33 -14.83 -7.48 1.82
N PHE A 34 -14.61 -8.33 2.82
CA PHE A 34 -13.32 -9.00 2.98
C PHE A 34 -13.01 -9.94 1.81
N LEU A 35 -13.99 -10.75 1.39
CA LEU A 35 -13.90 -11.60 0.19
C LEU A 35 -13.66 -10.78 -1.08
N PHE A 36 -14.37 -9.66 -1.22
CA PHE A 36 -14.25 -8.76 -2.36
C PHE A 36 -12.86 -8.11 -2.42
N LEU A 37 -12.37 -7.63 -1.27
CA LEU A 37 -11.03 -7.06 -1.15
C LEU A 37 -9.98 -8.11 -1.51
N THR A 38 -10.12 -9.33 -0.98
CA THR A 38 -9.22 -10.45 -1.29
C THR A 38 -9.22 -10.74 -2.79
N TYR A 39 -10.39 -10.82 -3.42
CA TYR A 39 -10.52 -11.03 -4.86
C TYR A 39 -9.83 -9.93 -5.68
N ILE A 40 -10.04 -8.65 -5.32
CA ILE A 40 -9.35 -7.53 -5.98
C ILE A 40 -7.83 -7.66 -5.82
N PHE A 41 -7.36 -8.00 -4.63
CA PHE A 41 -5.94 -8.19 -4.40
C PHE A 41 -5.36 -9.33 -5.25
N THR A 42 -6.02 -10.49 -5.30
CA THR A 42 -5.49 -11.68 -5.97
C THR A 42 -5.62 -11.62 -7.50
N VAL A 43 -6.73 -11.12 -8.01
CA VAL A 43 -7.03 -11.15 -9.47
C VAL A 43 -6.56 -9.89 -10.18
N LEU A 44 -6.45 -8.77 -9.47
CA LEU A 44 -6.11 -7.48 -10.06
C LEU A 44 -4.75 -7.00 -9.55
N ILE A 45 -4.62 -6.72 -8.26
CA ILE A 45 -3.43 -6.02 -7.76
C ILE A 45 -2.16 -6.87 -7.90
N ILE A 46 -2.17 -8.12 -7.44
CA ILE A 46 -1.01 -9.02 -7.49
C ILE A 46 -0.49 -9.26 -8.91
N PRO A 47 -1.31 -9.66 -9.90
CA PRO A 47 -0.82 -9.91 -11.26
C PRO A 47 -0.32 -8.64 -11.93
N TYR A 48 -1.00 -7.48 -11.75
CA TYR A 48 -0.50 -6.22 -12.29
C TYR A 48 0.86 -5.85 -11.70
N VAL A 49 1.02 -5.94 -10.37
CA VAL A 49 2.29 -5.66 -9.70
C VAL A 49 3.39 -6.62 -10.17
N SER A 50 3.08 -7.92 -10.31
CA SER A 50 4.02 -8.92 -10.82
C SER A 50 4.47 -8.63 -12.25
N GLN A 51 3.53 -8.23 -13.12
CA GLN A 51 3.81 -7.88 -14.50
C GLN A 51 4.71 -6.64 -14.59
N TYR A 52 4.42 -5.60 -13.80
CA TYR A 52 5.28 -4.41 -13.71
C TYR A 52 6.68 -4.73 -13.21
N ILE A 53 6.83 -5.57 -12.18
CA ILE A 53 8.14 -5.96 -11.65
C ILE A 53 8.95 -6.75 -12.70
N SER A 54 8.30 -7.55 -13.53
CA SER A 54 8.98 -8.37 -14.56
C SER A 54 9.60 -7.55 -15.71
N VAL A 55 9.11 -6.33 -15.94
CA VAL A 55 9.59 -5.42 -17.00
C VAL A 55 10.76 -4.56 -16.51
N ILE A 56 10.96 -4.48 -15.19
CA ILE A 56 11.99 -3.63 -14.60
C ILE A 56 13.36 -4.31 -14.72
N PRO A 57 14.38 -3.62 -15.27
CA PRO A 57 15.73 -4.15 -15.31
C PRO A 57 16.19 -4.56 -13.92
N ALA A 58 16.81 -5.75 -13.80
CA ALA A 58 17.25 -6.30 -12.50
C ALA A 58 18.12 -5.31 -11.68
N ASN A 59 18.83 -4.41 -12.37
CA ASN A 59 19.68 -3.38 -11.76
C ASN A 59 18.88 -2.24 -11.09
N LEU A 60 17.66 -1.93 -11.56
CA LEU A 60 16.77 -0.93 -10.96
C LEU A 60 15.78 -1.53 -9.94
N LEU A 61 15.69 -2.86 -9.89
CA LEU A 61 14.79 -3.59 -9.01
C LEU A 61 14.96 -3.26 -7.50
N PRO A 62 16.19 -3.01 -6.98
CA PRO A 62 16.38 -2.57 -5.59
C PRO A 62 15.77 -1.18 -5.32
N VAL A 63 15.99 -0.22 -6.22
CA VAL A 63 15.45 1.14 -6.11
C VAL A 63 13.93 1.11 -6.19
N PHE A 64 13.38 0.29 -7.09
CA PHE A 64 11.93 0.17 -7.26
C PHE A 64 11.26 -0.48 -6.04
N LYS A 65 11.88 -1.50 -5.43
CA LYS A 65 11.42 -2.06 -4.15
C LYS A 65 11.44 -1.02 -3.03
N LEU A 66 12.50 -0.22 -2.96
CA LEU A 66 12.64 0.84 -1.96
C LEU A 66 11.58 1.95 -2.15
N LEU A 67 11.28 2.31 -3.41
CA LEU A 67 10.20 3.22 -3.76
C LEU A 67 8.83 2.67 -3.36
N LEU A 68 8.53 1.41 -3.71
CA LEU A 68 7.29 0.75 -3.32
C LEU A 68 7.13 0.71 -1.80
N PHE A 69 8.18 0.33 -1.08
CA PHE A 69 8.20 0.37 0.38
C PHE A 69 7.92 1.78 0.91
N SER A 70 8.54 2.80 0.31
CA SER A 70 8.35 4.20 0.72
C SER A 70 6.91 4.66 0.52
N VAL A 71 6.31 4.34 -0.63
CA VAL A 71 4.92 4.69 -0.94
C VAL A 71 3.95 4.00 0.02
N VAL A 72 4.13 2.69 0.25
CA VAL A 72 3.28 1.93 1.18
C VAL A 72 3.38 2.48 2.59
N LEU A 73 4.61 2.76 3.06
CA LEU A 73 4.83 3.28 4.40
C LEU A 73 4.21 4.68 4.59
N LEU A 74 4.33 5.57 3.59
CA LEU A 74 3.68 6.89 3.61
C LEU A 74 2.16 6.78 3.58
N PHE A 75 1.62 5.86 2.79
CA PHE A 75 0.18 5.64 2.71
C PHE A 75 -0.38 5.15 4.04
N LEU A 76 0.29 4.17 4.66
CA LEU A 76 -0.05 3.69 5.98
C LEU A 76 0.07 4.80 7.03
N SER A 77 1.12 5.62 6.94
CA SER A 77 1.31 6.74 7.85
C SER A 77 0.19 7.76 7.78
N LYS A 78 -0.32 8.03 6.57
CA LYS A 78 -1.43 8.95 6.37
C LYS A 78 -2.74 8.42 6.96
N ILE A 79 -3.02 7.13 6.78
CA ILE A 79 -4.21 6.49 7.38
C ILE A 79 -4.16 6.59 8.90
N ILE A 80 -2.99 6.35 9.51
CA ILE A 80 -2.80 6.42 10.95
C ILE A 80 -2.88 7.87 11.45
N GLU A 81 -2.33 8.83 10.68
CA GLU A 81 -2.45 10.26 10.98
C GLU A 81 -3.90 10.72 10.98
N GLU A 82 -4.67 10.39 9.93
CA GLU A 82 -6.10 10.70 9.84
C GLU A 82 -6.87 10.09 11.02
N LEU A 83 -6.56 8.84 11.38
CA LEU A 83 -7.16 8.19 12.55
C LEU A 83 -6.83 8.94 13.85
N PHE A 84 -5.59 9.36 14.07
CA PHE A 84 -5.23 10.10 15.28
C PHE A 84 -5.84 11.50 15.33
N LEU A 85 -6.02 12.16 14.18
CA LEU A 85 -6.71 13.44 14.09
C LEU A 85 -8.20 13.30 14.46
N ASP A 86 -8.85 12.22 14.04
CA ASP A 86 -10.24 11.93 14.40
C ASP A 86 -10.45 11.74 15.92
N TYR A 87 -9.40 11.30 16.63
CA TYR A 87 -9.39 11.15 18.10
C TYR A 87 -8.75 12.35 18.84
N GLU A 88 -8.58 13.50 18.17
CA GLU A 88 -8.00 14.74 18.74
C GLU A 88 -6.52 14.61 19.21
N TYR A 89 -5.83 13.52 18.89
CA TYR A 89 -4.41 13.30 19.22
C TYR A 89 -3.45 13.99 18.22
N THR A 90 -3.66 15.29 17.99
CA THR A 90 -2.91 16.10 17.00
C THR A 90 -1.39 16.07 17.17
N SER A 91 -0.89 16.19 18.40
CA SER A 91 0.55 16.10 18.68
C SER A 91 1.13 14.72 18.36
N LEU A 92 0.38 13.64 18.63
CA LEU A 92 0.81 12.28 18.34
C LEU A 92 0.82 12.01 16.83
N ALA A 93 -0.20 12.50 16.13
CA ALA A 93 -0.32 12.40 14.68
C ALA A 93 0.88 13.06 13.98
N SER A 94 1.23 14.29 14.38
CA SER A 94 2.37 15.02 13.82
C SER A 94 3.72 14.33 14.08
N LEU A 95 3.92 13.80 15.30
CA LEU A 95 5.12 13.05 15.65
C LEU A 95 5.24 11.76 14.83
N PHE A 96 4.15 11.02 14.66
CA PHE A 96 4.13 9.79 13.89
C PHE A 96 4.49 10.02 12.41
N THR A 97 3.90 11.06 11.81
CA THR A 97 4.21 11.44 10.42
C THR A 97 5.64 11.94 10.28
N PHE A 98 6.17 12.69 11.26
CA PHE A 98 7.56 13.11 11.28
C PHE A 98 8.52 11.92 11.37
N THR A 99 8.28 10.99 12.31
CA THR A 99 9.10 9.79 12.50
C THR A 99 9.10 8.91 11.25
N THR A 100 7.94 8.72 10.61
CA THR A 100 7.85 7.96 9.35
C THR A 100 8.71 8.59 8.25
N LYS A 101 8.62 9.91 8.08
CA LYS A 101 9.45 10.64 7.10
C LYS A 101 10.94 10.53 7.43
N ALA A 102 11.32 10.62 8.70
CA ALA A 102 12.71 10.47 9.13
C ALA A 102 13.26 9.06 8.85
N ILE A 103 12.48 8.02 9.13
CA ILE A 103 12.85 6.63 8.82
C ILE A 103 13.08 6.46 7.32
N LEU A 104 12.18 6.99 6.48
CA LEU A 104 12.35 6.94 5.02
C LEU A 104 13.64 7.63 4.58
N LEU A 105 13.93 8.80 5.15
CA LEU A 105 15.14 9.55 4.82
C LEU A 105 16.40 8.74 5.16
N ILE A 106 16.45 8.09 6.33
CA ILE A 106 17.56 7.21 6.73
C ILE A 106 17.69 6.01 5.79
N VAL A 107 16.58 5.36 5.44
CA VAL A 107 16.57 4.19 4.54
C VAL A 107 17.11 4.58 3.15
N TRP A 108 16.70 5.74 2.63
CA TRP A 108 17.20 6.26 1.36
C TRP A 108 18.67 6.65 1.43
N LEU A 109 19.14 7.28 2.51
CA LEU A 109 20.55 7.62 2.69
C LEU A 109 21.43 6.35 2.68
N ASN A 110 21.04 5.31 3.41
CA ASN A 110 21.76 4.03 3.41
C ASN A 110 21.79 3.38 2.02
N HIS A 111 20.70 3.47 1.26
CA HIS A 111 20.66 2.93 -0.10
C HIS A 111 21.55 3.73 -1.06
N MET A 112 21.55 5.07 -0.93
CA MET A 112 22.39 5.94 -1.74
C MET A 112 23.88 5.73 -1.44
N GLN A 113 24.26 5.47 -0.19
CA GLN A 113 25.65 5.14 0.16
C GLN A 113 26.16 3.92 -0.62
N GLN A 114 25.38 2.84 -0.65
CA GLN A 114 25.71 1.63 -1.42
C GLN A 114 25.80 1.89 -2.93
N PHE A 115 24.99 2.82 -3.43
CA PHE A 115 25.05 3.24 -4.82
C PHE A 115 26.33 4.05 -5.11
N TYR A 116 26.68 5.01 -4.24
CA TYR A 116 27.88 5.82 -4.37
C TYR A 116 29.16 4.98 -4.34
N ASP A 117 29.26 4.00 -3.45
CA ASP A 117 30.43 3.11 -3.37
C ASP A 117 30.64 2.32 -4.67
N LYS A 118 29.56 1.78 -5.24
CA LYS A 118 29.61 1.10 -6.55
C LYS A 118 29.91 2.06 -7.69
N PHE A 119 29.33 3.25 -7.68
CA PHE A 119 29.54 4.25 -8.71
C PHE A 119 30.99 4.75 -8.73
N LEU A 120 31.56 5.05 -7.57
CA LEU A 120 32.95 5.47 -7.42
C LEU A 120 33.95 4.34 -7.75
N SER A 121 33.61 3.09 -7.43
CA SER A 121 34.38 1.91 -7.85
C SER A 121 34.40 1.75 -9.38
N ILE A 122 33.26 1.95 -10.07
CA ILE A 122 33.18 1.90 -11.54
C ILE A 122 33.96 3.05 -12.19
N LEU A 123 34.00 4.23 -11.55
CA LEU A 123 34.77 5.38 -12.01
C LEU A 123 36.29 5.28 -11.74
N GLY A 124 36.75 4.21 -11.07
CA GLY A 124 38.16 4.01 -10.74
C GLY A 124 38.72 5.04 -9.75
N LEU A 125 37.84 5.76 -9.04
CA LEU A 125 38.20 6.79 -8.06
C LEU A 125 38.33 6.22 -6.63
N LEU A 126 37.83 5.01 -6.41
CA LEU A 126 38.15 4.19 -5.24
C LEU A 126 39.18 3.14 -5.65
N SER A 127 40.46 3.48 -5.50
CA SER A 127 41.58 2.52 -5.50
C SER A 127 41.66 1.79 -4.17
#